data_AF-A0AAW7SU57-F1
#
_entry.id   AF-A0AAW7SU57-F1
#
_cell.length_a   1.000
_cell.length_b   1.000
_cell.length_c   1.000
_cell.angle_alpha   90.00
_cell.angle_beta   90.00
_cell.angle_gamma   90.00
#
_symmetry.space_group_name_H-M   'P 1'
#
loop_
_entity.id
_entity.type
_entity.pdbx_description
1 polymer ?
#
loop_
_entity_poly.entity_id
_entity_poly.type
_entity_poly.pdbx_seq_one_letter_code
_entity_poly.pdbx_strand_id
1 'polypeptide(L)'
;VQQALELLKRVRARWEFVRDRLDQPLREAQHYLVQLGYEALAEKFADRADEQPGATVFHVTQDRTVRISWKQEIRAELRAIFNGGAFKPILDEAQAIHKRVLRGRVFVALHMHAGDGNVHTNIPVNSDNYEMLQDAHAAVARIMTLARSLDGVISGEHGIGITKLEFLTDDEIAEFRAYKQRVDPNGRFNKGKLLEGADLRNAYTPSFGLMG
;
A
#
# COMPACT_ATOMS: atom_id res chain seq x y z
N VAL A 1 15.67 -25.86 15.85
CA VAL A 1 14.33 -25.58 15.26
C VAL A 1 13.40 -24.86 16.24
N GLN A 2 13.16 -25.36 17.46
CA GLN A 2 12.26 -24.71 18.42
C GLN A 2 12.61 -23.23 18.69
N GLN A 3 13.89 -22.92 18.90
CA GLN A 3 14.35 -21.53 19.08
C GLN A 3 14.00 -20.62 17.89
N ALA A 4 14.06 -21.13 16.66
CA ALA A 4 13.68 -20.37 15.46
C ALA A 4 12.17 -20.13 15.39
N LEU A 5 11.36 -21.11 15.80
CA LEU A 5 9.90 -20.94 15.87
C LEU A 5 9.50 -19.91 16.92
N GLU A 6 10.12 -19.94 18.10
CA GLU A 6 9.87 -18.94 19.15
C GLU A 6 10.33 -17.53 18.73
N LEU A 7 11.46 -17.43 18.04
CA LEU A 7 11.89 -16.18 17.41
C LEU A 7 10.80 -15.64 16.45
N LEU A 8 10.32 -16.47 15.52
CA LEU A 8 9.32 -16.06 14.54
C LEU A 8 8.00 -15.65 15.18
N LYS A 9 7.54 -16.37 16.22
CA LYS A 9 6.32 -16.02 16.97
C LYS A 9 6.45 -14.65 17.64
N ARG A 10 7.55 -14.42 18.36
CA ARG A 10 7.81 -13.16 19.06
C ARG A 10 7.90 -11.99 18.09
N VAL A 11 8.66 -12.14 17.01
CA VAL A 11 8.83 -11.07 16.02
C VAL A 11 7.52 -10.80 15.28
N ARG A 12 6.76 -11.85 14.96
CA ARG A 12 5.41 -11.71 14.38
C ARG A 12 4.50 -10.90 15.30
N ALA A 13 4.38 -11.28 16.58
CA ALA A 13 3.53 -10.57 17.53
C ALA A 13 3.89 -9.08 17.61
N ARG A 14 5.19 -8.77 17.66
CA ARG A 14 5.68 -7.39 17.64
C ARG A 14 5.29 -6.64 16.37
N TRP A 15 5.54 -7.21 15.19
CA TRP A 15 5.29 -6.54 13.91
C TRP A 15 3.79 -6.39 13.62
N GLU A 16 2.98 -7.38 13.97
CA GLU A 16 1.52 -7.34 13.85
C GLU A 16 0.94 -6.27 14.78
N PHE A 17 1.41 -6.18 16.03
CA PHE A 17 0.99 -5.12 16.94
C PHE A 17 1.24 -3.73 16.35
N VAL A 18 2.46 -3.47 15.86
CA VAL A 18 2.77 -2.16 15.27
C VAL A 18 1.89 -1.88 14.05
N ARG A 19 1.71 -2.86 13.16
CA ARG A 19 0.86 -2.74 11.96
C ARG A 19 -0.60 -2.43 12.31
N ASP A 20 -1.16 -3.13 13.30
CA ASP A 20 -2.59 -3.10 13.61
C ASP A 20 -2.99 -1.99 14.59
N ARG A 21 -1.99 -1.24 15.10
CA ARG A 21 -2.17 -0.19 16.12
C ARG A 21 -1.51 1.13 15.74
N LEU A 22 -1.23 1.37 14.46
CA LEU A 22 -0.59 2.60 13.98
C LEU A 22 -1.29 3.87 14.50
N ASP A 23 -2.62 3.87 14.57
CA ASP A 23 -3.41 5.01 15.02
C ASP A 23 -3.60 5.08 16.54
N GLN A 24 -3.17 4.05 17.30
CA GLN A 24 -3.33 4.03 18.75
C GLN A 24 -2.42 5.10 19.41
N PRO A 25 -2.92 5.86 20.40
CA PRO A 25 -2.10 6.79 21.17
C PRO A 25 -0.87 6.11 21.80
N LEU A 26 0.30 6.73 21.67
CA LEU A 26 1.56 6.18 22.17
C LEU A 26 1.53 5.98 23.69
N ARG A 27 0.90 6.90 24.43
CA ARG A 27 0.76 6.83 25.89
C ARG A 27 0.08 5.54 26.35
N GLU A 28 -0.87 5.02 25.57
CA GLU A 28 -1.59 3.78 25.85
C GLU A 28 -0.83 2.55 25.33
N ALA A 29 -0.15 2.69 24.18
CA ALA A 29 0.54 1.59 23.52
C ALA A 29 1.94 1.28 24.10
N GLN A 30 2.60 2.25 24.74
CA GLN A 30 4.02 2.16 25.15
C GLN A 30 4.34 0.94 26.01
N HIS A 31 3.47 0.57 26.96
CA HIS A 31 3.68 -0.59 27.82
C HIS A 31 3.68 -1.90 27.02
N TYR A 32 2.78 -2.03 26.04
CA TYR A 32 2.74 -3.20 25.16
C TYR A 32 3.96 -3.24 24.23
N LEU A 33 4.40 -2.10 23.70
CA LEU A 33 5.62 -2.02 22.89
C LEU A 33 6.84 -2.49 23.68
N VAL A 34 6.97 -2.07 24.94
CA VAL A 34 8.02 -2.53 25.86
C VAL A 34 7.97 -4.05 26.04
N GLN A 35 6.80 -4.62 26.35
CA GLN A 35 6.62 -6.07 26.49
C GLN A 35 6.92 -6.86 25.20
N LEU A 36 6.80 -6.24 24.04
CA LEU A 36 7.05 -6.85 22.74
C LEU A 36 8.52 -6.80 22.31
N GLY A 37 9.44 -6.35 23.17
CA GLY A 37 10.87 -6.33 22.88
C GLY A 37 11.42 -4.96 22.48
N TYR A 38 10.78 -3.87 22.95
CA TYR A 38 11.28 -2.49 22.84
C TYR A 38 11.61 -1.88 24.21
N GLU A 39 12.07 -2.69 25.16
CA GLU A 39 12.38 -2.29 26.53
C GLU A 39 13.40 -1.14 26.58
N ALA A 40 14.41 -1.19 25.71
CA ALA A 40 15.42 -0.14 25.59
C ALA A 40 14.88 1.21 25.09
N LEU A 41 13.61 1.27 24.66
CA LEU A 41 12.93 2.48 24.20
C LEU A 41 11.89 3.00 25.20
N ALA A 42 11.75 2.38 26.38
CA ALA A 42 10.73 2.74 27.36
C ALA A 42 10.77 4.23 27.74
N GLU A 43 11.94 4.76 28.09
CA GLU A 43 12.12 6.18 28.42
C GLU A 43 11.78 7.07 27.22
N LYS A 44 12.26 6.70 26.02
CA LYS A 44 11.96 7.46 24.79
C LYS A 44 10.47 7.51 24.47
N PHE A 45 9.72 6.46 24.76
CA PHE A 45 8.27 6.47 24.57
C PHE A 45 7.57 7.38 25.60
N ALA A 46 8.02 7.35 26.85
CA ALA A 46 7.49 8.21 27.90
C ALA A 46 7.74 9.69 27.57
N ASP A 47 9.00 10.04 27.27
CA ASP A 47 9.39 11.39 26.88
C ASP A 47 8.58 11.86 25.66
N ARG A 48 8.46 11.01 24.64
CA ARG A 48 7.68 11.32 23.42
C ARG A 48 6.20 11.54 23.71
N ALA A 49 5.61 10.73 24.59
CA ALA A 49 4.20 10.85 24.96
C ALA A 49 3.94 12.11 25.81
N ASP A 50 4.92 12.55 26.60
CA ASP A 50 4.83 13.77 27.41
C ASP A 50 5.04 15.04 26.57
N GLU A 51 6.05 15.05 25.69
CA GLU A 51 6.29 16.17 24.76
C GLU A 51 5.19 16.31 23.71
N GLN A 52 4.63 15.19 23.24
CA GLN A 52 3.61 15.14 22.21
C GLN A 52 2.46 14.22 22.62
N PRO A 53 1.48 14.72 23.39
CA PRO A 53 0.35 13.92 23.87
C PRO A 53 -0.49 13.28 22.76
N GLY A 54 -0.49 13.86 21.55
CA GLY A 54 -1.15 13.32 20.36
C GLY A 54 -0.31 12.32 19.55
N ALA A 55 0.91 11.99 19.98
CA ALA A 55 1.74 11.01 19.29
C ALA A 55 1.07 9.62 19.33
N THR A 56 1.17 8.91 18.21
CA THR A 56 0.64 7.55 18.03
C THR A 56 1.78 6.58 17.71
N VAL A 57 1.49 5.28 17.66
CA VAL A 57 2.46 4.25 17.22
C VAL A 57 3.00 4.55 15.81
N PHE A 58 2.19 5.14 14.93
CA PHE A 58 2.62 5.59 13.61
C PHE A 58 3.79 6.57 13.70
N HIS A 59 3.72 7.56 14.59
CA HIS A 59 4.73 8.62 14.68
C HIS A 59 6.11 8.06 15.06
N VAL A 60 6.18 7.19 16.07
CA VAL A 60 7.44 6.54 16.47
C VAL A 60 7.96 5.54 15.45
N THR A 61 7.09 5.04 14.57
CA THR A 61 7.49 4.19 13.43
C THR A 61 8.00 5.05 12.26
N GLN A 62 7.34 6.19 11.99
CA GLN A 62 7.65 7.13 10.93
C GLN A 62 9.02 7.80 11.14
N ASP A 63 9.31 8.25 12.36
CA ASP A 63 10.59 8.87 12.73
C ASP A 63 11.73 7.85 12.96
N ARG A 64 11.41 6.55 12.88
CA ARG A 64 12.31 5.41 13.05
C ARG A 64 12.80 5.17 14.47
N THR A 65 12.16 5.74 15.49
CA THR A 65 12.37 5.37 16.90
C THR A 65 12.11 3.87 17.09
N VAL A 66 10.96 3.41 16.60
CA VAL A 66 10.64 2.00 16.41
C VAL A 66 11.12 1.58 15.02
N ARG A 67 12.11 0.68 14.98
CA ARG A 67 12.64 0.15 13.72
C ARG A 67 12.24 -1.31 13.51
N ILE A 68 11.46 -1.55 12.47
CA ILE A 68 11.11 -2.89 11.97
C ILE A 68 12.12 -3.30 10.90
N SER A 69 12.79 -4.44 11.08
CA SER A 69 13.97 -4.82 10.30
C SER A 69 14.10 -6.34 10.15
N TRP A 70 13.73 -6.86 8.97
CA TRP A 70 14.02 -8.25 8.58
C TRP A 70 15.50 -8.62 8.77
N LYS A 71 16.41 -7.69 8.45
CA LYS A 71 17.85 -7.97 8.49
C LYS A 71 18.35 -8.20 9.93
N GLN A 72 17.84 -7.42 10.89
CA GLN A 72 18.28 -7.48 12.28
C GLN A 72 17.45 -8.50 13.06
N GLU A 73 16.12 -8.44 12.96
CA GLU A 73 15.24 -9.20 13.85
C GLU A 73 14.98 -10.63 13.40
N ILE A 74 15.16 -10.94 12.12
CA ILE A 74 14.96 -12.30 11.60
C ILE A 74 16.26 -12.87 11.04
N ARG A 75 16.86 -12.23 10.03
CA ARG A 75 17.97 -12.82 9.28
C ARG A 75 19.21 -13.02 10.13
N ALA A 76 19.58 -12.05 10.97
CA ALA A 76 20.74 -12.16 11.85
C ALA A 76 20.53 -13.26 12.90
N GLU A 77 19.36 -13.27 13.54
CA GLU A 77 18.98 -14.25 14.55
C GLU A 77 18.89 -15.68 13.99
N LEU A 78 18.28 -15.86 12.81
CA LEU A 78 18.23 -17.17 12.15
C LEU A 78 19.65 -17.68 11.81
N ARG A 79 20.58 -16.81 11.42
CA ARG A 79 21.98 -17.19 11.18
C ARG A 79 22.70 -17.61 12.47
N ALA A 80 22.38 -16.97 13.59
CA ALA A 80 22.92 -17.36 14.89
C ALA A 80 22.39 -18.73 15.34
N ILE A 81 21.08 -18.98 15.14
CA ILE A 81 20.43 -20.25 15.49
C ILE A 81 20.88 -21.40 14.57
N PHE A 82 20.96 -21.14 13.26
CA PHE A 82 21.31 -22.12 12.24
C PHE A 82 22.77 -21.94 11.81
N ASN A 83 23.70 -22.15 12.74
CA ASN A 83 25.13 -22.01 12.49
C ASN A 83 25.73 -23.27 11.82
N GLY A 84 26.72 -23.08 10.94
CA GLY A 84 27.39 -24.17 10.23
C GLY A 84 26.74 -24.56 8.89
N GLY A 85 27.54 -25.24 8.04
CA GLY A 85 27.19 -25.49 6.64
C GLY A 85 25.94 -26.38 6.44
N ALA A 86 25.64 -27.26 7.40
CA ALA A 86 24.52 -28.19 7.32
C ALA A 86 23.14 -27.48 7.25
N PHE A 87 23.01 -26.29 7.82
CA PHE A 87 21.74 -25.54 7.82
C PHE A 87 21.65 -24.50 6.71
N LYS A 88 22.65 -24.42 5.83
CA LYS A 88 22.65 -23.51 4.68
C LYS A 88 21.35 -23.57 3.85
N PRO A 89 20.77 -24.76 3.55
CA PRO A 89 19.52 -24.82 2.79
C PRO A 89 18.35 -24.07 3.45
N ILE A 90 18.26 -24.09 4.79
CA ILE A 90 17.20 -23.39 5.53
C ILE A 90 17.36 -21.88 5.39
N LEU A 91 18.58 -21.38 5.55
CA LEU A 91 18.88 -19.95 5.46
C LEU A 91 18.69 -19.43 4.03
N ASP A 92 19.07 -20.23 3.03
CA ASP A 92 18.87 -19.90 1.63
C ASP A 92 17.39 -19.82 1.28
N GLU A 93 16.58 -20.79 1.74
CA GLU A 93 15.13 -20.76 1.50
C GLU A 93 14.45 -19.59 2.22
N ALA A 94 14.82 -19.29 3.47
CA ALA A 94 14.30 -18.11 4.18
C ALA A 94 14.60 -16.81 3.41
N GLN A 95 15.80 -16.70 2.82
CA GLN A 95 16.18 -15.57 1.99
C GLN A 95 15.43 -15.55 0.65
N ALA A 96 15.15 -16.71 0.06
CA ALA A 96 14.35 -16.85 -1.16
C ALA A 96 12.88 -16.46 -0.93
N ILE A 97 12.26 -16.92 0.15
CA ILE A 97 10.92 -16.49 0.60
C ILE A 97 10.88 -14.97 0.73
N HIS A 98 11.83 -14.38 1.47
CA HIS A 98 11.87 -12.94 1.65
C HIS A 98 11.98 -12.18 0.31
N LYS A 99 12.81 -12.67 -0.64
CA LYS A 99 12.92 -12.07 -1.98
C LYS A 99 11.60 -12.17 -2.76
N ARG A 100 10.90 -13.31 -2.73
CA ARG A 100 9.59 -13.49 -3.38
C ARG A 100 8.57 -12.50 -2.82
N VAL A 101 8.47 -12.41 -1.49
CA VAL A 101 7.58 -11.45 -0.82
C VAL A 101 7.92 -10.02 -1.19
N LEU A 102 9.21 -9.62 -1.19
CA LEU A 102 9.62 -8.26 -1.57
C LEU A 102 9.21 -7.89 -2.99
N ARG A 103 9.31 -8.83 -3.94
CA ARG A 103 8.91 -8.59 -5.34
C ARG A 103 7.41 -8.40 -5.53
N GLY A 104 6.59 -8.95 -4.63
CA GLY A 104 5.13 -8.81 -4.67
C GLY A 104 4.58 -7.57 -3.94
N ARG A 105 5.43 -6.73 -3.33
CA ARG A 105 4.95 -5.58 -2.56
C ARG A 105 4.55 -4.42 -3.45
N VAL A 106 3.33 -3.96 -3.25
CA VAL A 106 2.83 -2.70 -3.82
C VAL A 106 3.36 -1.53 -3.01
N PHE A 107 3.85 -0.49 -3.70
CA PHE A 107 4.18 0.80 -3.10
C PHE A 107 3.60 1.93 -3.94
N VAL A 108 3.26 3.03 -3.26
CA VAL A 108 2.69 4.21 -3.89
C VAL A 108 3.79 5.26 -4.02
N ALA A 109 4.17 5.56 -5.26
CA ALA A 109 5.14 6.60 -5.58
C ALA A 109 4.40 7.90 -5.92
N LEU A 110 4.68 8.95 -5.16
CA LEU A 110 4.07 10.26 -5.33
C LEU A 110 5.06 11.24 -5.96
N HIS A 111 4.62 11.99 -6.95
CA HIS A 111 5.32 13.16 -7.48
C HIS A 111 4.35 14.33 -7.46
N MET A 112 4.76 15.49 -6.95
CA MET A 112 3.87 16.64 -6.83
C MET A 112 4.44 17.86 -7.55
N HIS A 113 3.53 18.68 -8.08
CA HIS A 113 3.86 20.01 -8.56
C HIS A 113 3.75 20.99 -7.37
N ALA A 114 4.87 21.59 -7.01
CA ALA A 114 4.89 22.63 -5.98
C ALA A 114 4.29 23.91 -6.56
N GLY A 115 3.07 24.26 -6.15
CA GLY A 115 2.44 25.55 -6.43
C GLY A 115 1.01 25.50 -6.96
N ASP A 116 0.62 24.44 -7.67
CA ASP A 116 -0.73 24.30 -8.25
C ASP A 116 -1.58 23.19 -7.60
N GLY A 117 -1.01 22.45 -6.64
CA GLY A 117 -1.72 21.44 -5.85
C GLY A 117 -1.84 20.07 -6.51
N ASN A 118 -1.22 19.84 -7.67
CA ASN A 118 -1.33 18.57 -8.38
C ASN A 118 -0.39 17.49 -7.81
N VAL A 119 -0.96 16.32 -7.50
CA VAL A 119 -0.21 15.13 -7.02
C VAL A 119 -0.42 13.96 -7.98
N HIS A 120 0.67 13.54 -8.61
CA HIS A 120 0.73 12.34 -9.45
C HIS A 120 0.99 11.11 -8.58
N THR A 121 0.09 10.14 -8.69
CA THR A 121 0.15 8.91 -7.90
C THR A 121 0.41 7.71 -8.81
N ASN A 122 1.61 7.13 -8.70
CA ASN A 122 2.06 6.02 -9.51
C ASN A 122 2.22 4.74 -8.67
N ILE A 123 1.70 3.63 -9.16
CA ILE A 123 1.82 2.32 -8.50
C ILE A 123 2.50 1.36 -9.48
N PRO A 124 3.82 1.14 -9.36
CA PRO A 124 4.50 0.16 -10.19
C PRO A 124 4.06 -1.25 -9.81
N VAL A 125 3.74 -2.05 -10.84
CA VAL A 125 3.26 -3.42 -10.70
C VAL A 125 4.03 -4.34 -11.64
N ASN A 126 4.20 -5.59 -11.23
CA ASN A 126 4.67 -6.65 -12.11
C ASN A 126 3.46 -7.30 -12.77
N SER A 127 3.38 -7.26 -14.10
CA SER A 127 2.24 -7.78 -14.85
C SER A 127 2.06 -9.30 -14.73
N ASP A 128 3.12 -10.02 -14.38
CA ASP A 128 3.12 -11.46 -14.14
C ASP A 128 2.70 -11.85 -12.71
N ASN A 129 2.39 -10.87 -11.83
CA ASN A 129 1.95 -11.12 -10.46
C ASN A 129 0.51 -10.65 -10.24
N TYR A 130 -0.43 -11.60 -10.31
CA TYR A 130 -1.85 -11.32 -10.19
C TYR A 130 -2.27 -10.83 -8.80
N GLU A 131 -1.70 -11.37 -7.73
CA GLU A 131 -1.97 -10.89 -6.36
C GLU A 131 -1.54 -9.43 -6.19
N MET A 132 -0.37 -9.07 -6.73
CA MET A 132 0.13 -7.70 -6.71
C MET A 132 -0.80 -6.73 -7.47
N LEU A 133 -1.39 -7.17 -8.59
CA LEU A 133 -2.36 -6.39 -9.34
C LEU A 133 -3.63 -6.15 -8.52
N GLN A 134 -4.15 -7.18 -7.85
CA GLN A 134 -5.32 -7.03 -6.97
C GLN A 134 -5.05 -6.05 -5.82
N ASP A 135 -3.90 -6.18 -5.16
CA ASP A 135 -3.48 -5.27 -4.10
C ASP A 135 -3.33 -3.83 -4.62
N ALA A 136 -2.81 -3.65 -5.83
CA ALA A 136 -2.69 -2.35 -6.48
C ALA A 136 -4.06 -1.74 -6.76
N HIS A 137 -5.02 -2.52 -7.27
CA HIS A 137 -6.39 -2.06 -7.47
C HIS A 137 -7.06 -1.64 -6.17
N ALA A 138 -6.90 -2.43 -5.10
CA ALA A 138 -7.40 -2.05 -3.76
C ALA A 138 -6.74 -0.77 -3.24
N ALA A 139 -5.44 -0.59 -3.49
CA ALA A 139 -4.73 0.64 -3.13
C ALA A 139 -5.26 1.85 -3.91
N VAL A 140 -5.51 1.72 -5.23
CA VAL A 140 -6.11 2.77 -6.05
C VAL A 140 -7.48 3.18 -5.47
N ALA A 141 -8.36 2.22 -5.17
CA ALA A 141 -9.68 2.52 -4.61
C ALA A 141 -9.58 3.35 -3.32
N ARG A 142 -8.71 2.96 -2.38
CA ARG A 142 -8.47 3.72 -1.14
C ARG A 142 -7.97 5.14 -1.41
N ILE A 143 -7.03 5.30 -2.35
CA ILE A 143 -6.47 6.61 -2.70
C ILE A 143 -7.54 7.51 -3.31
N MET A 144 -8.40 6.97 -4.18
CA MET A 144 -9.51 7.73 -4.77
C MET A 144 -10.51 8.18 -3.71
N THR A 145 -10.91 7.28 -2.80
CA THR A 145 -11.78 7.63 -1.67
C THR A 145 -11.17 8.73 -0.81
N LEU A 146 -9.88 8.62 -0.48
CA LEU A 146 -9.17 9.61 0.30
C LEU A 146 -9.10 10.97 -0.41
N ALA A 147 -8.77 10.98 -1.70
CA ALA A 147 -8.69 12.20 -2.50
C ALA A 147 -10.04 12.95 -2.49
N ARG A 148 -11.16 12.23 -2.68
CA ARG A 148 -12.50 12.85 -2.60
C ARG A 148 -12.86 13.32 -1.19
N SER A 149 -12.46 12.60 -0.14
CA SER A 149 -12.73 13.03 1.25
C SER A 149 -11.97 14.30 1.66
N LEU A 150 -10.94 14.68 0.88
CA LEU A 150 -10.16 15.88 1.06
C LEU A 150 -10.59 16.99 0.08
N ASP A 151 -11.78 16.88 -0.50
CA ASP A 151 -12.33 17.78 -1.53
C ASP A 151 -11.44 17.90 -2.79
N GLY A 152 -10.58 16.92 -3.03
CA GLY A 152 -9.70 16.85 -4.18
C GLY A 152 -10.42 16.36 -5.43
N VAL A 153 -10.00 16.88 -6.59
CA VAL A 153 -10.52 16.46 -7.90
C VAL A 153 -9.62 15.39 -8.50
N ILE A 154 -10.21 14.27 -8.90
CA ILE A 154 -9.50 13.18 -9.56
C ILE A 154 -9.33 13.51 -11.04
N SER A 155 -8.15 14.00 -11.42
CA SER A 155 -7.78 14.20 -12.82
C SER A 155 -7.12 12.93 -13.41
N GLY A 156 -7.20 12.78 -14.74
CA GLY A 156 -6.53 11.71 -15.48
C GLY A 156 -5.59 12.31 -16.51
N GLU A 157 -4.27 12.24 -16.26
CA GLU A 157 -3.26 12.68 -17.23
C GLU A 157 -3.31 11.83 -18.53
N HIS A 158 -3.82 10.59 -18.43
CA HIS A 158 -4.07 9.70 -19.58
C HIS A 158 -5.57 9.44 -19.83
N GLY A 159 -6.40 10.42 -19.46
CA GLY A 159 -7.86 10.38 -19.57
C GLY A 159 -8.54 9.76 -18.36
N ILE A 160 -9.83 10.08 -18.21
CA ILE A 160 -10.77 9.31 -17.39
C ILE A 160 -10.85 7.93 -18.08
N GLY A 161 -9.93 7.03 -17.74
CA GLY A 161 -9.95 5.66 -18.22
C GLY A 161 -11.28 5.01 -17.86
N ILE A 162 -11.66 3.95 -18.57
CA ILE A 162 -12.88 3.18 -18.27
C ILE A 162 -12.88 2.69 -16.81
N THR A 163 -11.69 2.56 -16.19
CA THR A 163 -11.48 2.27 -14.77
C THR A 163 -11.88 3.38 -13.78
N LYS A 164 -12.07 4.63 -14.23
CA LYS A 164 -12.44 5.78 -13.37
C LYS A 164 -13.91 6.19 -13.49
N LEU A 165 -14.65 5.62 -14.45
CA LEU A 165 -16.07 5.91 -14.66
C LEU A 165 -16.94 5.61 -13.44
N GLU A 166 -16.62 4.54 -12.72
CA GLU A 166 -17.36 4.12 -11.52
C GLU A 166 -17.21 5.10 -10.34
N PHE A 167 -16.27 6.05 -10.40
CA PHE A 167 -15.98 6.99 -9.32
C PHE A 167 -16.48 8.42 -9.58
N LEU A 168 -17.01 8.68 -10.78
CA LEU A 168 -17.63 9.97 -11.14
C LEU A 168 -19.12 9.93 -10.83
N THR A 169 -19.68 11.05 -10.37
CA THR A 169 -21.12 11.17 -10.18
C THR A 169 -21.84 11.32 -11.53
N ASP A 170 -23.13 11.00 -11.53
CA ASP A 170 -23.96 11.20 -12.73
C ASP A 170 -24.00 12.68 -13.15
N ASP A 171 -24.00 13.61 -12.19
CA ASP A 171 -23.96 15.05 -12.46
C ASP A 171 -22.64 15.49 -13.14
N GLU A 172 -21.50 14.94 -12.71
CA GLU A 172 -20.18 15.23 -13.30
C GLU A 172 -20.08 14.76 -14.76
N ILE A 173 -20.85 13.73 -15.16
CA ILE A 173 -20.82 13.13 -16.49
C ILE A 173 -21.98 13.60 -17.40
N ALA A 174 -23.09 14.08 -16.84
CA ALA A 174 -24.32 14.39 -17.56
C ALA A 174 -24.08 15.36 -18.73
N GLU A 175 -23.34 16.45 -18.49
CA GLU A 175 -23.05 17.44 -19.52
C GLU A 175 -22.21 16.85 -20.66
N PHE A 176 -21.21 16.02 -20.32
CA PHE A 176 -20.39 15.33 -21.31
C PHE A 176 -21.21 14.35 -22.15
N ARG A 177 -22.11 13.56 -21.53
CA ARG A 177 -23.02 12.65 -22.23
C ARG A 177 -23.94 13.41 -23.19
N ALA A 178 -24.54 14.51 -22.73
CA ALA A 178 -25.42 15.35 -23.53
C ALA A 178 -24.67 15.95 -24.73
N TYR A 179 -23.45 16.46 -24.51
CA TYR A 179 -22.59 16.94 -25.58
C TYR A 179 -22.28 15.83 -26.59
N LYS A 180 -21.86 14.64 -26.13
CA LYS A 180 -21.50 13.50 -26.98
C LYS A 180 -22.68 13.03 -27.84
N GLN A 181 -23.89 12.93 -27.28
CA GLN A 181 -25.09 12.59 -28.06
C GLN A 181 -25.41 13.63 -29.13
N ARG A 182 -25.19 14.93 -28.84
CA ARG A 182 -25.41 16.00 -29.82
C ARG A 182 -24.43 15.96 -30.99
N VAL A 183 -23.15 15.68 -30.72
CA VAL A 183 -22.10 15.74 -31.76
C VAL A 183 -21.84 14.40 -32.45
N ASP A 184 -22.16 13.28 -31.81
CA ASP A 184 -22.00 11.93 -32.35
C ASP A 184 -23.26 11.07 -32.09
N PRO A 185 -24.41 11.43 -32.68
CA PRO A 185 -25.67 10.72 -32.48
C PRO A 185 -25.62 9.26 -33.00
N ASN A 186 -24.68 8.96 -33.89
CA ASN A 186 -24.49 7.62 -34.45
C ASN A 186 -23.44 6.79 -33.70
N GLY A 187 -22.78 7.35 -32.68
CA GLY A 187 -21.79 6.65 -31.86
C GLY A 187 -20.55 6.18 -32.62
N ARG A 188 -20.07 6.95 -33.60
CA ARG A 188 -18.88 6.64 -34.42
C ARG A 188 -17.56 6.92 -33.68
N PHE A 189 -17.57 7.80 -32.67
CA PHE A 189 -16.39 8.15 -31.89
C PHE A 189 -16.29 7.33 -30.61
N ASN A 190 -15.46 6.28 -30.67
CA ASN A 190 -15.11 5.43 -29.53
C ASN A 190 -16.36 4.96 -28.77
N LYS A 191 -17.16 4.17 -29.47
CA LYS A 191 -18.51 3.72 -29.08
C LYS A 191 -18.46 3.03 -27.71
N GLY A 192 -19.35 3.44 -26.81
CA GLY A 192 -19.42 2.89 -25.45
C GLY A 192 -18.45 3.50 -24.44
N LYS A 193 -17.47 4.32 -24.82
CA LYS A 193 -16.57 4.99 -23.87
C LYS A 193 -17.27 6.17 -23.18
N LEU A 194 -17.24 6.22 -21.84
CA LEU A 194 -17.83 7.25 -20.97
C LEU A 194 -19.36 7.37 -21.01
N LEU A 195 -20.06 6.31 -21.41
CA LEU A 195 -21.53 6.22 -21.45
C LEU A 195 -22.05 5.28 -20.34
N GLU A 196 -23.35 5.29 -20.04
CA GLU A 196 -23.94 4.29 -19.13
C GLU A 196 -23.69 2.87 -19.66
N GLY A 197 -23.23 1.97 -18.79
CA GLY A 197 -22.82 0.61 -19.19
C GLY A 197 -21.42 0.51 -19.81
N ALA A 198 -20.62 1.57 -19.76
CA ALA A 198 -19.20 1.55 -20.11
C ALA A 198 -18.40 0.77 -19.07
N ASP A 199 -18.26 -0.53 -19.31
CA ASP A 199 -17.49 -1.46 -18.50
C ASP A 199 -16.18 -1.83 -19.23
N LEU A 200 -15.14 -2.22 -18.48
CA LEU A 200 -13.93 -2.85 -19.00
C LEU A 200 -14.21 -4.03 -19.94
N ARG A 201 -15.33 -4.75 -19.76
CA ARG A 201 -15.79 -5.80 -20.69
C ARG A 201 -15.99 -5.32 -22.13
N ASN A 202 -16.30 -4.04 -22.32
CA ASN A 202 -16.52 -3.42 -23.62
C ASN A 202 -15.33 -2.54 -24.06
N ALA A 203 -14.25 -2.50 -23.28
CA ALA A 203 -13.05 -1.72 -23.54
C ALA A 203 -12.09 -2.50 -24.46
N TYR A 204 -11.96 -2.09 -25.73
CA TYR A 204 -10.84 -2.58 -26.55
C TYR A 204 -9.59 -1.75 -26.26
N THR A 205 -8.73 -2.29 -25.40
CA THR A 205 -7.41 -1.74 -25.07
C THR A 205 -6.33 -2.74 -25.47
N PRO A 206 -5.49 -2.42 -26.49
CA PRO A 206 -4.41 -3.32 -26.95
C PRO A 206 -3.46 -3.76 -25.83
N SER A 207 -3.30 -2.93 -24.79
CA SER A 207 -2.47 -3.18 -23.62
C SER A 207 -2.99 -4.28 -22.68
N PHE A 208 -4.28 -4.64 -22.72
CA PHE A 208 -4.84 -5.75 -21.94
C PHE A 208 -4.89 -7.07 -22.73
N GLY A 209 -4.59 -7.05 -24.03
CA GLY A 209 -4.44 -8.25 -24.87
C GLY A 209 -3.16 -9.06 -24.61
N LEU A 210 -2.37 -8.68 -23.59
CA LEU A 210 -1.22 -9.45 -23.09
C LEU A 210 -1.59 -10.45 -21.98
N MET A 211 -2.86 -10.49 -21.54
CA MET A 211 -3.39 -11.60 -20.75
C MET A 211 -4.01 -12.67 -21.67
N GLY A 212 -3.17 -13.21 -22.56
CA GLY A 212 -3.45 -14.46 -23.29
C GLY A 212 -2.94 -15.65 -22.50
#